data_AF-A0A959RZJ3-F1
#
_entry.id   AF-A0A959RZJ3-F1
#
_cell.length_a   1.000
_cell.length_b   1.000
_cell.length_c   1.000
_cell.angle_alpha   90.00
_cell.angle_beta   90.00
_cell.angle_gamma   90.00
#
_symmetry.space_group_name_H-M   'P 1'
#
loop_
_entity.id
_entity.type
_entity.pdbx_description
1 polymer ?
#
loop_
_entity_poly.entity_id
_entity_poly.type
_entity_poly.pdbx_seq_one_letter_code
_entity_poly.pdbx_strand_id
1 'polypeptide(L)'
;AIIGVLTGLVGAGGGFLIIPTLVLLAKLPMKKAVGTSLFIIAINSLIGFLGDIGADTFLDWNILIVFSTLAVIGIFIGSYLSKFISGSKLKPAFGWFVLGMSVYIIIKEIVK
;
A
#
# COMPACT_ATOMS: atom_id res chain seq x y z
N ALA A 1 -10.33 -3.00 -16.16
CA ALA A 1 -10.78 -4.40 -16.03
C ALA A 1 -9.65 -5.33 -15.57
N ILE A 2 -8.60 -5.55 -16.37
CA ILE A 2 -7.52 -6.54 -16.06
C ILE A 2 -6.85 -6.30 -14.70
N ILE A 3 -6.44 -5.05 -14.41
CA ILE A 3 -5.83 -4.71 -13.12
C ILE A 3 -6.84 -4.92 -11.98
N GLY A 4 -8.08 -4.47 -12.13
CA GLY A 4 -9.14 -4.67 -11.13
C GLY A 4 -9.42 -6.15 -10.81
N VAL A 5 -9.43 -7.01 -11.83
CA VAL A 5 -9.59 -8.47 -11.69
C VAL A 5 -8.37 -9.09 -11.00
N LEU A 6 -7.15 -8.73 -11.41
CA LEU A 6 -5.92 -9.22 -10.77
C LEU A 6 -5.81 -8.74 -9.31
N THR A 7 -6.26 -7.53 -9.01
CA THR A 7 -6.21 -6.98 -7.65
C THR A 7 -7.31 -7.54 -6.76
N GLY A 8 -8.45 -7.94 -7.34
CA GLY A 8 -9.50 -8.68 -6.63
C GLY A 8 -9.09 -10.13 -6.30
N LEU A 9 -8.36 -10.80 -7.19
CA LEU A 9 -7.83 -12.15 -6.99
C LEU A 9 -6.76 -12.23 -5.88
N VAL A 10 -5.90 -11.22 -5.75
CA VAL A 10 -4.81 -11.19 -4.76
C VAL A 10 -5.29 -10.77 -3.36
N GLY A 11 -6.54 -10.29 -3.22
CA GLY A 11 -7.13 -9.88 -1.94
C GLY A 11 -6.52 -8.62 -1.30
N ALA A 12 -5.32 -8.23 -1.72
CA ALA A 12 -4.70 -6.95 -1.40
C ALA A 12 -5.14 -5.93 -2.44
N GLY A 13 -6.12 -5.08 -2.12
CA GLY A 13 -6.55 -3.97 -2.98
C GLY A 13 -5.33 -3.31 -3.62
N GLY A 14 -5.32 -3.21 -4.95
CA GLY A 14 -4.14 -3.28 -5.83
C GLY A 14 -2.90 -2.42 -5.60
N GLY A 15 -2.83 -1.65 -4.52
CA GLY A 15 -1.72 -0.82 -4.07
C GLY A 15 -0.36 -1.51 -4.11
N PHE A 16 -0.29 -2.80 -3.80
CA PHE A 16 0.97 -3.54 -3.88
C PHE A 16 1.56 -3.58 -5.31
N LEU A 17 0.70 -3.70 -6.33
CA LEU A 17 1.09 -3.75 -7.74
C LEU A 17 1.28 -2.36 -8.37
N ILE A 18 0.79 -1.29 -7.74
CA ILE A 18 0.91 0.08 -8.28
C ILE A 18 2.38 0.50 -8.41
N ILE A 19 3.21 0.23 -7.41
CA ILE A 19 4.63 0.63 -7.41
C ILE A 19 5.40 -0.08 -8.54
N PRO A 20 5.39 -1.42 -8.67
CA PRO A 20 6.02 -2.12 -9.79
C PRO A 20 5.53 -1.63 -11.16
N THR A 21 4.22 -1.38 -11.29
CA THR A 21 3.61 -0.90 -12.54
C THR A 21 4.18 0.47 -12.93
N LEU A 22 4.26 1.42 -12.00
CA LEU A 22 4.82 2.75 -12.25
C LEU A 22 6.33 2.72 -12.55
N VAL A 23 7.09 1.83 -11.91
CA VAL A 23 8.53 1.71 -12.13
C VAL A 23 8.86 0.99 -13.44
N LEU A 24 8.13 -0.08 -13.77
CA LEU A 24 8.44 -0.95 -14.91
C LEU A 24 7.77 -0.46 -16.20
N LEU A 25 6.50 -0.04 -16.13
CA LEU A 25 5.74 0.39 -17.32
C LEU A 25 5.91 1.89 -17.57
N ALA A 26 5.71 2.71 -16.54
CA ALA A 26 5.84 4.17 -16.67
C ALA A 26 7.29 4.67 -16.54
N LYS A 27 8.25 3.76 -16.29
CA LYS A 27 9.70 4.04 -16.17
C LYS A 27 10.03 5.17 -15.20
N LEU A 28 9.20 5.37 -14.17
CA LEU A 28 9.41 6.43 -13.19
C LEU A 28 10.57 6.07 -12.25
N PRO A 29 11.39 7.06 -11.83
CA PRO A 29 12.36 6.86 -10.76
C PRO A 29 11.67 6.34 -9.50
N MET A 30 12.27 5.37 -8.80
CA MET A 30 11.66 4.70 -7.63
C MET A 30 11.08 5.69 -6.60
N LYS A 31 11.81 6.76 -6.29
CA LYS A 31 11.34 7.80 -5.35
C LYS A 31 10.06 8.50 -5.83
N LYS A 32 9.93 8.77 -7.13
CA LYS A 32 8.72 9.36 -7.71
C LYS A 32 7.58 8.34 -7.75
N ALA A 33 7.86 7.10 -8.12
CA ALA A 33 6.86 6.04 -8.17
C ALA A 33 6.20 5.80 -6.80
N VAL A 34 6.97 5.81 -5.70
CA VAL A 34 6.45 5.69 -4.32
C VAL A 34 5.53 6.87 -3.96
N GLY A 35 5.94 8.10 -4.29
CA GLY A 35 5.11 9.28 -4.04
C GLY A 35 3.80 9.26 -4.84
N THR A 36 3.88 8.94 -6.13
CA THR A 36 2.70 8.85 -7.01
C THR A 36 1.76 7.72 -6.57
N SER A 37 2.28 6.56 -6.17
CA SER A 37 1.43 5.47 -5.65
C SER A 37 0.73 5.87 -4.36
N LEU A 38 1.41 6.58 -3.46
CA LEU A 38 0.82 7.02 -2.21
C LEU A 38 -0.33 8.01 -2.45
N PHE A 39 -0.17 8.92 -3.42
CA PHE A 39 -1.23 9.83 -3.83
C PHE A 39 -2.45 9.09 -4.40
N ILE A 40 -2.23 8.10 -5.27
CA ILE A 40 -3.31 7.26 -5.81
C ILE A 40 -4.03 6.50 -4.69
N ILE A 41 -3.28 5.90 -3.77
CA ILE A 41 -3.85 5.17 -2.62
C ILE A 41 -4.65 6.12 -1.73
N ALA A 42 -4.16 7.34 -1.48
CA ALA A 42 -4.86 8.33 -0.67
C ALA A 42 -6.21 8.72 -1.29
N ILE A 43 -6.25 8.99 -2.61
CA ILE A 43 -7.50 9.31 -3.31
C ILE A 43 -8.46 8.11 -3.26
N ASN A 44 -8.00 6.91 -3.59
CA ASN A 44 -8.85 5.72 -3.58
C ASN A 44 -9.40 5.42 -2.18
N SER A 45 -8.58 5.60 -1.14
CA SER A 45 -9.00 5.40 0.25
C SER A 45 -10.00 6.46 0.71
N LEU A 46 -9.82 7.72 0.29
CA LEU A 46 -10.76 8.80 0.59
C LEU A 46 -12.12 8.56 -0.07
N ILE A 47 -12.13 8.17 -1.35
CA ILE A 47 -13.36 7.83 -2.07
C ILE A 47 -14.06 6.64 -1.40
N GLY A 48 -13.31 5.59 -1.05
CA GLY A 48 -13.85 4.43 -0.33
C GLY A 48 -14.45 4.82 1.02
N PHE A 49 -13.74 5.61 1.81
CA PHE A 49 -14.21 6.08 3.12
C PHE A 49 -15.48 6.94 3.02
N LEU A 50 -15.54 7.86 2.04
CA LEU A 50 -16.74 8.67 1.80
C LEU A 50 -17.94 7.80 1.35
N GLY A 51 -17.68 6.76 0.57
CA GLY A 51 -18.68 5.76 0.19
C GLY A 51 -19.22 4.99 1.39
N ASP A 52 -18.32 4.55 2.28
CA ASP A 52 -18.68 3.78 3.49
C ASP A 52 -19.51 4.62 4.47
N ILE A 53 -19.15 5.90 4.67
CA ILE A 53 -19.94 6.83 5.49
C ILE A 53 -21.35 7.02 4.93
N GLY A 54 -21.50 7.08 3.60
CA GLY A 54 -22.79 7.28 2.93
C GLY A 54 -23.68 6.04 2.86
N ALA A 55 -23.13 4.85 3.17
CA ALA A 55 -23.80 3.56 2.99
C ALA A 55 -24.31 2.92 4.30
N ASP A 56 -24.41 3.69 5.40
CA ASP A 56 -24.82 3.20 6.74
C ASP A 56 -23.99 1.99 7.23
N THR A 57 -22.71 1.93 6.84
CA THR A 57 -21.82 0.87 7.30
C THR A 57 -21.44 1.06 8.77
N PHE A 58 -21.44 -0.03 9.54
CA PHE A 58 -20.98 -0.02 10.93
C PHE A 58 -19.47 0.21 10.99
N LEU A 59 -19.07 1.48 11.12
CA LEU A 59 -17.68 1.89 11.30
C LEU A 59 -17.34 1.95 12.80
N ASP A 60 -16.40 1.11 13.22
CA ASP A 60 -15.82 1.20 14.57
C ASP A 60 -14.82 2.37 14.62
N TRP A 61 -15.32 3.51 15.09
CA TRP A 61 -14.54 4.74 15.24
C TRP A 61 -13.32 4.59 16.14
N ASN A 62 -13.34 3.66 17.11
CA ASN A 62 -12.21 3.44 18.00
C ASN A 62 -11.05 2.79 17.23
N ILE A 63 -11.35 1.72 16.47
CA ILE A 63 -10.35 1.07 15.61
C ILE A 63 -9.81 2.06 14.57
N LEU A 64 -10.68 2.86 13.94
CA LEU A 64 -10.27 3.84 12.93
C LEU A 64 -9.29 4.87 13.49
N ILE A 65 -9.58 5.45 14.67
CA ILE A 65 -8.74 6.48 15.28
C ILE A 65 -7.39 5.90 15.71
N VAL A 66 -7.39 4.73 16.36
CA VAL A 66 -6.17 4.06 16.82
C VAL A 66 -5.30 3.69 15.62
N PHE A 67 -5.89 3.05 14.60
CA PHE A 67 -5.18 2.66 13.39
C PHE A 67 -4.65 3.87 12.61
N SER A 68 -5.45 4.91 12.44
CA SER A 68 -5.07 6.14 11.73
C SER A 68 -3.90 6.84 12.44
N THR A 69 -3.95 6.94 13.77
CA THR A 69 -2.88 7.57 14.55
C THR A 69 -1.57 6.80 14.45
N LEU A 70 -1.62 5.47 14.60
CA LEU A 70 -0.46 4.60 14.40
C LEU A 70 0.11 4.72 12.98
N ALA A 71 -0.76 4.76 11.97
CA ALA A 71 -0.36 4.92 10.57
C ALA A 71 0.32 6.27 10.33
N VAL A 72 -0.24 7.37 10.84
CA VAL A 72 0.35 8.72 10.70
C VAL A 72 1.73 8.77 11.34
N ILE A 73 1.90 8.25 12.56
CA ILE A 73 3.20 8.18 13.24
C ILE A 73 4.20 7.36 12.42
N GLY A 74 3.78 6.18 11.94
CA GLY A 74 4.59 5.32 11.09
C GLY A 74 5.03 5.99 9.79
N ILE A 75 4.15 6.77 9.15
CA ILE A 75 4.46 7.52 7.92
C ILE A 75 5.51 8.59 8.19
N PHE A 76 5.41 9.35 9.28
CA PHE A 76 6.41 10.36 9.63
C PHE A 76 7.78 9.74 9.86
N ILE A 77 7.85 8.67 10.66
CA ILE A 77 9.09 7.95 10.95
C ILE A 77 9.68 7.36 9.66
N GLY A 78 8.86 6.64 8.88
CA GLY A 78 9.28 6.00 7.64
C GLY A 78 9.73 7.02 6.58
N SER A 79 9.03 8.13 6.45
CA SER A 79 9.40 9.23 5.54
C SER A 79 10.73 9.84 5.94
N TYR A 80 10.96 10.10 7.24
CA TYR A 80 12.24 10.59 7.74
C TYR A 80 13.38 9.61 7.45
N LEU A 81 13.21 8.32 7.79
CA LEU A 81 14.22 7.28 7.57
C LEU A 81 14.53 7.07 6.07
N SER A 82 13.52 7.20 5.21
CA SER A 82 13.68 7.04 3.76
C SER A 82 14.64 8.05 3.13
N LYS A 83 14.85 9.23 3.76
CA LYS A 83 15.79 10.25 3.27
C LYS A 83 17.24 9.79 3.39
N PHE A 84 17.55 8.93 4.36
CA PHE A 84 18.90 8.40 4.59
C PHE A 84 19.23 7.19 3.71
N ILE A 85 18.26 6.66 2.96
CA ILE A 85 18.42 5.49 2.09
C ILE A 85 18.57 5.96 0.64
N SER A 86 19.64 5.50 -0.03
CA SER A 86 19.83 5.78 -1.46
C SER A 86 18.73 5.12 -2.30
N GLY A 87 18.25 5.83 -3.34
CA GLY A 87 17.18 5.31 -4.21
C GLY A 87 17.52 3.99 -4.90
N SER A 88 18.82 3.72 -5.11
CA SER A 88 19.33 2.45 -5.66
C SER A 88 19.14 1.25 -4.73
N LYS A 89 19.18 1.46 -3.41
CA LYS A 89 18.93 0.42 -2.40
C LYS A 89 17.44 0.22 -2.11
N LEU A 90 16.62 1.23 -2.38
CA LEU A 90 15.18 1.19 -2.11
C LEU A 90 14.44 0.18 -3.01
N LYS A 91 14.84 0.06 -4.28
CA LYS A 91 14.25 -0.90 -5.23
C LYS A 91 14.43 -2.37 -4.79
N PRO A 92 15.65 -2.87 -4.50
CA PRO A 92 15.84 -4.24 -4.03
C PRO A 92 15.26 -4.45 -2.62
N ALA A 93 15.35 -3.47 -1.72
CA ALA A 93 14.78 -3.58 -0.37
C ALA A 93 13.25 -3.76 -0.42
N PHE A 94 12.56 -2.97 -1.26
CA PHE A 94 11.13 -3.14 -1.48
C PHE A 94 10.85 -4.56 -1.99
N GLY A 95 11.54 -5.01 -3.05
CA GLY A 95 11.35 -6.36 -3.61
C GLY A 95 11.51 -7.51 -2.60
N TRP A 96 12.53 -7.45 -1.74
CA TRP A 96 12.70 -8.44 -0.67
C TRP A 96 11.57 -8.40 0.36
N PHE A 97 11.12 -7.21 0.75
CA PHE A 97 9.96 -7.04 1.63
C PHE A 97 8.69 -7.66 1.03
N VAL A 98 8.42 -7.42 -0.26
CA VAL A 98 7.30 -8.04 -0.97
C VAL A 98 7.35 -9.56 -0.89
N LEU A 99 8.50 -10.13 -1.25
CA LEU A 99 8.67 -11.58 -1.31
C LEU A 99 8.44 -12.19 0.08
N GLY A 100 9.00 -11.57 1.12
CA GLY A 100 8.76 -11.97 2.51
C GLY A 100 7.28 -11.94 2.88
N MET A 101 6.58 -10.84 2.58
CA MET A 101 5.14 -10.72 2.84
C MET A 101 4.31 -11.72 2.05
N SER A 102 4.67 -11.99 0.80
CA SER A 102 3.98 -12.96 -0.06
C SER A 102 4.09 -14.37 0.53
N VAL A 103 5.30 -14.77 0.95
CA VAL A 103 5.53 -16.06 1.62
C VAL A 103 4.76 -16.12 2.94
N TYR A 104 4.79 -15.06 3.75
CA TYR A 104 4.05 -15.01 5.01
C TYR A 104 2.54 -15.17 4.80
N ILE A 105 1.96 -14.47 3.82
CA ILE A 105 0.53 -14.59 3.50
C ILE A 105 0.19 -16.01 3.05
N ILE A 106 1.01 -16.62 2.17
CA ILE A 106 0.81 -18.01 1.71
C ILE A 106 0.83 -18.97 2.90
N ILE A 107 1.81 -18.85 3.79
CA ILE A 107 1.89 -19.71 4.98
C ILE A 107 0.65 -19.49 5.86
N LYS A 108 0.29 -18.24 6.14
CA LYS A 108 -0.87 -17.91 6.98
C LYS A 108 -2.17 -18.46 6.39
N GLU A 109 -2.34 -18.42 5.07
CA GLU A 109 -3.55 -18.89 4.40
C GLU A 109 -3.62 -20.42 4.32
N ILE A 110 -2.47 -21.11 4.19
CA ILE A 110 -2.41 -22.58 4.15
C ILE A 110 -2.52 -23.22 5.53
N VAL A 111 -1.98 -22.55 6.57
CA VAL A 111 -1.94 -23.06 7.95
C VAL A 111 -3.23 -22.73 8.73
N LYS A 112 -4.08 -21.86 8.19
CA LYS A 112 -5.39 -21.51 8.75
C LYS A 112 -6.47 -22.44 8.22
#